data_AF-A0A0M2U355-F1
#
_entry.id   AF-A0A0M2U355-F1
#
_cell.length_a   1.000
_cell.length_b   1.000
_cell.length_c   1.000
_cell.angle_alpha   90.00
_cell.angle_beta   90.00
_cell.angle_gamma   90.00
#
_symmetry.space_group_name_H-M   'P 1'
#
loop_
_entity.id
_entity.type
_entity.pdbx_description
1 polymer ?
#
loop_
_entity_poly.entity_id
_entity_poly.type
_entity_poly.pdbx_seq_one_letter_code
_entity_poly.pdbx_strand_id
1 'polypeptide(L)'
;MCGGGRGWGGMYESRPRYYGERYDRRGGQEYEMLRDEIRKMYAAGDITQNQYRDALARLDRGLFTLDDLWELRRSHEQVKQPARAATDGVGHLAPDIRTGIENLEKKKTEMGRAKEETSKIMADIDRSVAEMEQQMALEAQLAKEAIGTDESRARAYLKRRQELAEQVAGLAATRKQLTTDLEQLEQAEARLNAKLLELKAVGQRERLIRLESEVGQLE
;
A
#
# COMPACT_ATOMS: atom_id res chain seq x y z
N MET A 1 -62.06 -32.16 -16.61
CA MET A 1 -60.64 -32.39 -17.02
C MET A 1 -60.63 -32.60 -18.53
N CYS A 2 -59.60 -32.06 -19.22
CA CYS A 2 -59.44 -31.95 -20.68
C CYS A 2 -60.36 -30.88 -21.31
N GLY A 3 -59.94 -29.96 -22.18
CA GLY A 3 -58.64 -29.64 -22.76
C GLY A 3 -58.88 -28.44 -23.71
N GLY A 4 -58.00 -27.44 -23.69
CA GLY A 4 -58.10 -26.26 -24.56
C GLY A 4 -56.83 -26.16 -25.40
N GLY A 5 -56.94 -26.41 -26.71
CA GLY A 5 -55.80 -26.39 -27.62
C GLY A 5 -56.17 -26.62 -29.08
N ARG A 6 -56.57 -25.53 -29.76
CA ARG A 6 -56.41 -25.24 -31.20
C ARG A 6 -56.33 -23.71 -31.27
N GLY A 7 -55.41 -23.02 -31.93
CA GLY A 7 -54.52 -23.38 -33.01
C GLY A 7 -54.61 -22.28 -34.07
N TRP A 8 -53.54 -21.47 -34.18
CA TRP A 8 -53.00 -20.83 -35.38
C TRP A 8 -53.83 -19.80 -36.19
N GLY A 9 -53.28 -18.58 -36.27
CA GLY A 9 -52.83 -18.01 -37.55
C GLY A 9 -53.66 -16.90 -38.21
N GLY A 10 -53.02 -15.75 -38.43
CA GLY A 10 -53.51 -14.61 -39.25
C GLY A 10 -53.08 -13.27 -38.65
N MET A 11 -51.80 -12.87 -38.70
CA MET A 11 -51.07 -12.20 -39.79
C MET A 11 -51.58 -10.77 -40.12
N TYR A 12 -50.63 -9.82 -39.98
CA TYR A 12 -50.56 -8.42 -40.41
C TYR A 12 -51.00 -7.27 -39.46
N GLU A 13 -49.96 -6.49 -39.14
CA GLU A 13 -49.94 -5.03 -39.06
C GLU A 13 -50.79 -4.32 -38.00
N SER A 14 -50.11 -3.97 -36.91
CA SER A 14 -50.12 -2.58 -36.41
C SER A 14 -48.90 -2.36 -35.52
N ARG A 15 -47.86 -1.72 -36.09
CA ARG A 15 -46.79 -1.08 -35.31
C ARG A 15 -47.41 0.04 -34.47
N PRO A 16 -47.25 0.07 -33.13
CA PRO A 16 -47.42 1.31 -32.40
C PRO A 16 -46.16 2.15 -32.59
N ARG A 17 -46.37 3.32 -33.22
CA ARG A 17 -45.40 4.40 -33.30
C ARG A 17 -45.01 4.86 -31.90
N TYR A 18 -43.69 4.91 -31.69
CA TYR A 18 -42.95 6.01 -31.09
C TYR A 18 -43.77 7.21 -30.60
N TYR A 19 -43.72 7.45 -29.28
CA TYR A 19 -43.43 8.74 -28.64
C TYR A 19 -42.88 8.41 -27.24
N GLY A 20 -41.58 8.63 -27.00
CA GLY A 20 -41.09 9.61 -26.01
C GLY A 20 -40.78 8.89 -24.68
N GLU A 21 -39.62 8.99 -24.05
CA GLU A 21 -38.78 10.16 -23.84
C GLU A 21 -37.33 9.76 -23.55
N ARG A 22 -36.41 10.44 -24.26
CA ARG A 22 -35.09 10.90 -23.79
C ARG A 22 -34.24 9.90 -22.99
N TYR A 23 -33.51 9.03 -23.70
CA TYR A 23 -32.14 8.76 -23.28
C TYR A 23 -31.23 9.77 -23.97
N ASP A 24 -30.83 10.77 -23.18
CA ASP A 24 -29.89 11.81 -23.55
C ASP A 24 -28.69 11.25 -24.31
N ARG A 25 -28.23 11.98 -25.34
CA ARG A 25 -26.93 11.79 -25.99
C ARG A 25 -25.73 11.83 -25.01
N ARG A 26 -25.95 12.20 -23.73
CA ARG A 26 -24.98 12.07 -22.63
C ARG A 26 -24.81 10.63 -22.11
N GLY A 27 -25.87 9.83 -22.09
CA GLY A 27 -25.84 8.48 -21.49
C GLY A 27 -24.97 7.47 -22.25
N GLY A 28 -24.83 7.64 -23.57
CA GLY A 28 -23.94 6.80 -24.38
C GLY A 28 -22.46 7.06 -24.13
N GLN A 29 -22.07 8.33 -23.95
CA GLN A 29 -20.69 8.72 -23.64
C GLN A 29 -20.30 8.28 -22.23
N GLU A 30 -21.22 8.40 -21.27
CA GLU A 30 -21.02 7.92 -19.90
C GLU A 30 -20.94 6.39 -19.86
N TYR A 31 -21.79 5.68 -20.60
CA TYR A 31 -21.71 4.21 -20.72
C TYR A 31 -20.38 3.75 -21.30
N GLU A 32 -19.93 4.35 -22.41
CA GLU A 32 -18.63 4.02 -23.02
C GLU A 32 -17.46 4.35 -22.10
N MET A 33 -17.50 5.51 -21.43
CA MET A 33 -16.50 5.91 -20.44
C MET A 33 -16.42 4.92 -19.28
N LEU A 34 -17.55 4.57 -18.66
CA LEU A 34 -17.62 3.61 -17.56
C LEU A 34 -17.10 2.24 -18.00
N ARG A 35 -17.49 1.79 -19.19
CA ARG A 35 -17.04 0.52 -19.75
C ARG A 35 -15.54 0.48 -20.00
N ASP A 36 -14.98 1.53 -20.56
CA ASP A 36 -13.55 1.63 -20.82
C ASP A 36 -12.75 1.73 -19.54
N GLU A 37 -13.26 2.42 -18.52
CA GLU A 37 -12.59 2.51 -17.23
C GLU A 37 -12.61 1.18 -16.48
N ILE A 38 -13.72 0.43 -16.50
CA ILE A 38 -13.80 -0.94 -15.97
C ILE A 38 -12.78 -1.87 -16.67
N ARG A 39 -12.61 -1.73 -17.98
CA ARG A 39 -11.63 -2.51 -18.75
C ARG A 39 -10.19 -2.16 -18.41
N LYS A 40 -9.88 -0.87 -18.27
CA LYS A 40 -8.54 -0.42 -17.84
C LYS A 40 -8.21 -0.93 -16.46
N MET A 41 -9.15 -0.87 -15.51
CA MET A 41 -8.96 -1.41 -14.16
C MET A 41 -8.69 -2.93 -14.19
N TYR A 42 -9.38 -3.68 -15.04
CA TYR A 42 -9.11 -5.12 -15.19
C TYR A 42 -7.74 -5.39 -15.82
N ALA A 43 -7.37 -4.65 -16.87
CA ALA A 43 -6.07 -4.77 -17.53
C ALA A 43 -4.90 -4.36 -16.62
N ALA A 44 -5.10 -3.37 -15.76
CA ALA A 44 -4.15 -2.93 -14.74
C ALA A 44 -4.06 -3.89 -13.54
N GLY A 45 -5.01 -4.82 -13.41
CA GLY A 45 -5.11 -5.74 -12.26
C GLY A 45 -5.72 -5.11 -11.01
N ASP A 46 -6.34 -3.93 -11.12
CA ASP A 46 -7.00 -3.22 -10.00
C ASP A 46 -8.29 -3.93 -9.56
N ILE A 47 -8.91 -4.73 -10.43
CA ILE A 47 -10.13 -5.51 -10.15
C ILE A 47 -9.97 -6.97 -10.57
N THR A 48 -10.61 -7.88 -9.84
CA THR A 48 -10.61 -9.33 -10.15
C THR A 48 -11.52 -9.67 -11.34
N GLN A 49 -11.33 -10.85 -11.92
CA GLN A 49 -12.17 -11.33 -13.04
C GLN A 49 -13.66 -11.39 -12.70
N ASN A 50 -14.02 -11.71 -11.45
CA ASN A 50 -15.41 -11.75 -11.00
C ASN A 50 -15.99 -10.34 -10.89
N GLN A 51 -15.26 -9.41 -10.26
CA GLN A 51 -15.66 -8.00 -10.16
C GLN A 51 -15.82 -7.34 -11.54
N TYR A 52 -14.92 -7.67 -12.48
CA TYR A 52 -15.01 -7.19 -13.86
C TYR A 52 -16.29 -7.69 -14.56
N ARG A 53 -16.60 -8.98 -14.45
CA ARG A 53 -17.82 -9.56 -15.04
C ARG A 53 -19.09 -9.00 -14.42
N ASP A 54 -19.12 -8.83 -13.11
CA ASP A 54 -20.28 -8.30 -12.39
C ASP A 54 -20.50 -6.81 -12.70
N ALA A 55 -19.42 -6.01 -12.76
CA ALA A 55 -19.50 -4.60 -13.12
C ALA A 55 -20.03 -4.41 -14.55
N LEU A 56 -19.56 -5.21 -15.52
CA LEU A 56 -20.09 -5.18 -16.88
C LEU A 56 -21.56 -5.64 -16.94
N ALA A 57 -21.93 -6.70 -16.23
CA ALA A 57 -23.31 -7.18 -16.20
C ALA A 57 -24.28 -6.16 -15.57
N ARG A 58 -23.82 -5.38 -14.57
CA ARG A 58 -24.59 -4.28 -13.99
C ARG A 58 -24.66 -3.08 -14.95
N LEU A 59 -23.57 -2.77 -15.65
CA LEU A 59 -23.51 -1.69 -16.63
C LEU A 59 -24.44 -1.95 -17.82
N ASP A 60 -24.46 -3.18 -18.35
CA ASP A 60 -25.34 -3.60 -19.44
C ASP A 60 -26.83 -3.56 -19.06
N ARG A 61 -27.13 -3.63 -17.77
CA ARG A 61 -28.49 -3.48 -17.22
C ARG A 61 -28.83 -2.04 -16.82
N GLY A 62 -27.91 -1.09 -16.99
CA GLY A 62 -28.08 0.30 -16.56
C GLY A 62 -28.09 0.50 -15.04
N LEU A 63 -27.59 -0.47 -14.27
CA LEU A 63 -27.55 -0.49 -12.80
C LEU A 63 -26.15 -0.23 -12.23
N PHE A 64 -25.27 0.35 -13.05
CA PHE A 64 -23.90 0.69 -12.69
C PHE A 64 -23.69 2.17 -12.96
N THR A 65 -23.33 2.90 -11.91
CA THR A 65 -23.21 4.35 -11.91
C THR A 65 -21.76 4.79 -11.69
N LEU A 66 -21.49 6.09 -11.83
CA LEU A 66 -20.19 6.67 -11.48
C LEU A 66 -19.84 6.43 -10.01
N ASP A 67 -20.82 6.45 -9.10
CA ASP A 67 -20.60 6.17 -7.69
C ASP A 67 -20.15 4.71 -7.48
N ASP A 68 -20.75 3.75 -8.19
CA ASP A 68 -20.30 2.36 -8.17
C ASP A 68 -18.87 2.19 -8.72
N LEU A 69 -18.48 2.99 -9.72
CA LEU A 69 -17.11 3.01 -10.22
C LEU A 69 -16.13 3.55 -9.18
N TRP A 70 -16.51 4.62 -8.47
CA TRP A 70 -15.72 5.18 -7.37
C TRP A 70 -15.62 4.23 -6.18
N GLU A 71 -16.67 3.48 -5.87
CA GLU A 71 -16.65 2.42 -4.87
C GLU A 71 -15.76 1.26 -5.29
N LEU A 72 -15.83 0.84 -6.56
CA LEU A 72 -14.98 -0.20 -7.11
C LEU A 72 -13.50 0.21 -7.03
N ARG A 73 -13.20 1.47 -7.35
CA ARG A 73 -11.85 2.06 -7.21
C ARG A 73 -11.40 2.20 -5.75
N ARG A 74 -12.29 2.60 -4.85
CA ARG A 74 -12.00 2.71 -3.40
C ARG A 74 -11.85 1.34 -2.73
N SER A 75 -12.56 0.32 -3.21
CA SER A 75 -12.39 -1.06 -2.76
C SER A 75 -10.97 -1.53 -3.07
N HIS A 76 -10.36 -1.06 -4.16
CA HIS A 76 -8.95 -1.28 -4.46
C HIS A 76 -8.00 -0.42 -3.60
N GLU A 77 -8.33 0.83 -3.26
CA GLU A 77 -7.53 1.62 -2.31
C GLU A 77 -7.56 1.05 -0.88
N GLN A 78 -8.65 0.41 -0.47
CA GLN A 78 -8.72 -0.40 0.75
C GLN A 78 -8.01 -1.76 0.63
N VAL A 79 -7.66 -2.20 -0.59
CA VAL A 79 -6.77 -3.33 -0.88
C VAL A 79 -5.30 -2.88 -1.02
N LYS A 80 -5.03 -1.57 -1.14
CA LYS A 80 -3.69 -0.95 -0.98
C LYS A 80 -3.35 -0.57 0.47
N GLN A 81 -4.33 -0.40 1.36
CA GLN A 81 -4.13 -0.92 2.72
C GLN A 81 -4.03 -2.44 2.56
N PRO A 82 -3.06 -3.15 3.17
CA PRO A 82 -3.07 -4.59 3.07
C PRO A 82 -4.44 -5.03 3.58
N ALA A 83 -5.31 -5.43 2.65
CA ALA A 83 -6.51 -6.17 2.97
C ALA A 83 -5.97 -7.23 3.92
N ARG A 84 -6.41 -7.19 5.18
CA ARG A 84 -6.24 -8.32 6.09
C ARG A 84 -6.63 -9.49 5.22
N ALA A 85 -5.62 -10.25 4.80
CA ALA A 85 -5.80 -11.33 3.87
C ALA A 85 -6.94 -12.12 4.47
N ALA A 86 -8.06 -12.18 3.74
CA ALA A 86 -9.23 -12.89 4.18
C ALA A 86 -8.71 -14.19 4.77
N THR A 87 -8.93 -14.36 6.07
CA THR A 87 -8.48 -15.45 6.91
C THR A 87 -9.09 -16.79 6.49
N ASP A 88 -9.62 -16.88 5.27
CA ASP A 88 -10.20 -18.05 4.61
C ASP A 88 -9.12 -19.03 4.12
N GLY A 89 -7.84 -18.66 4.25
CA GLY A 89 -6.71 -19.57 4.10
C GLY A 89 -6.18 -20.17 5.42
N VAL A 90 -6.53 -19.56 6.55
CA VAL A 90 -5.89 -19.83 7.86
C VAL A 90 -6.78 -20.69 8.77
N GLY A 91 -8.07 -20.83 8.44
CA GLY A 91 -9.00 -21.70 9.18
C GLY A 91 -8.60 -23.18 9.22
N HIS A 92 -7.76 -23.64 8.27
CA HIS A 92 -7.32 -25.03 8.15
C HIS A 92 -5.82 -25.25 8.39
N LEU A 93 -5.06 -24.22 8.78
CA LEU A 93 -3.65 -24.38 9.13
C LEU A 93 -3.49 -24.98 10.52
N ALA A 94 -2.42 -25.74 10.75
CA ALA A 94 -2.06 -26.15 12.11
C ALA A 94 -1.91 -24.91 13.03
N PRO A 95 -2.39 -24.97 14.28
CA PRO A 95 -2.36 -23.84 15.21
C PRO A 95 -0.94 -23.27 15.40
N ASP A 96 0.08 -24.12 15.33
CA ASP A 96 1.49 -23.73 15.46
C ASP A 96 2.00 -22.91 14.25
N ILE A 97 1.52 -23.20 13.04
CA ILE A 97 1.87 -22.44 11.83
C ILE A 97 1.17 -21.08 11.84
N ARG A 98 -0.12 -21.05 12.24
CA ARG A 98 -0.88 -19.81 12.37
C ARG A 98 -0.23 -18.86 13.37
N THR A 99 0.07 -19.34 14.58
CA THR A 99 0.73 -18.53 15.62
C THR A 99 2.15 -18.12 15.19
N GLY A 100 2.88 -18.98 14.49
CA GLY A 100 4.18 -18.65 13.91
C GLY A 100 4.11 -17.49 12.91
N ILE A 101 3.14 -17.51 11.99
CA ILE A 101 2.93 -16.44 11.00
C ILE A 101 2.53 -15.13 11.71
N GLU A 102 1.58 -15.18 12.64
CA GLU A 102 1.13 -13.99 13.39
C GLU A 102 2.28 -13.35 14.18
N ASN A 103 3.13 -14.16 14.82
CA ASN A 103 4.29 -13.66 15.57
C ASN A 103 5.33 -13.01 14.65
N LEU A 104 5.56 -13.57 13.45
CA LEU A 104 6.46 -12.97 12.47
C LEU A 104 5.88 -11.68 11.90
N GLU A 105 4.58 -11.63 11.61
CA GLU A 105 3.91 -10.41 11.14
C GLU A 105 3.96 -9.29 12.19
N LYS A 106 3.76 -9.61 13.48
CA LYS A 106 3.97 -8.65 14.58
C LYS A 106 5.40 -8.11 14.61
N LYS A 107 6.40 -8.99 14.58
CA LYS A 107 7.82 -8.59 14.56
C LYS A 107 8.15 -7.71 13.35
N LYS A 108 7.56 -7.98 12.19
CA LYS A 108 7.72 -7.13 11.00
C LYS A 108 7.15 -5.72 11.23
N THR A 109 5.96 -5.62 11.84
CA THR A 109 5.37 -4.30 12.14
C THR A 109 6.20 -3.51 13.17
N GLU A 110 6.75 -4.18 14.18
CA GLU A 110 7.64 -3.58 15.17
C GLU A 110 8.94 -3.08 14.52
N MET A 111 9.54 -3.88 13.63
CA MET A 111 10.71 -3.45 12.85
C MET A 111 10.42 -2.26 11.94
N GLY A 112 9.23 -2.22 11.32
CA GLY A 112 8.81 -1.07 10.51
C GLY A 112 8.75 0.22 11.34
N ARG A 113 8.17 0.16 12.54
CA ARG A 113 8.14 1.30 13.47
C ARG A 113 9.54 1.72 13.91
N ALA A 114 10.40 0.77 14.25
CA ALA A 114 11.78 1.05 14.63
C ALA A 114 12.52 1.79 13.51
N LYS A 115 12.37 1.36 12.25
CA LYS A 115 12.97 2.05 11.10
C LYS A 115 12.44 3.48 10.93
N GLU A 116 11.13 3.68 11.07
CA GLU A 116 10.54 5.02 11.02
C GLU A 116 11.10 5.92 12.12
N GLU A 117 11.21 5.43 13.36
CA GLU A 117 11.79 6.17 14.47
C GLU A 117 13.27 6.51 14.22
N THR A 118 14.07 5.54 13.76
CA THR A 118 15.47 5.78 13.40
C THR A 118 15.60 6.81 12.29
N SER A 119 14.74 6.77 11.27
CA SER A 119 14.74 7.75 10.18
C SER A 119 14.44 9.17 10.66
N LYS A 120 13.53 9.33 11.62
CA LYS A 120 13.22 10.63 12.25
C LYS A 120 14.40 11.15 13.04
N ILE A 121 15.02 10.30 13.86
CA ILE A 121 16.22 10.66 14.63
C ILE A 121 17.34 11.11 13.70
N MET A 122 17.57 10.40 12.59
CA MET A 122 18.58 10.80 11.60
C MET A 122 18.27 12.15 10.96
N ALA A 123 17.01 12.42 10.62
CA ALA A 123 16.59 13.72 10.07
C ALA A 123 16.78 14.87 11.08
N ASP A 124 16.54 14.63 12.36
CA ASP A 124 16.76 15.61 13.42
C ASP A 124 18.25 15.86 13.68
N ILE A 125 19.08 14.81 13.60
CA ILE A 125 20.55 14.94 13.62
C ILE A 125 21.01 15.81 12.43
N ASP A 126 20.52 15.54 11.23
CA ASP A 126 20.90 16.29 10.02
C ASP A 126 20.52 17.78 10.13
N ARG A 127 19.34 18.07 10.69
CA ARG A 127 18.93 19.46 10.96
C ARG A 127 19.85 20.13 11.99
N SER A 128 20.14 19.44 13.09
CA SER A 128 21.01 19.96 14.16
C SER A 128 22.43 20.23 13.65
N VAL A 129 22.97 19.36 12.81
CA VAL A 129 24.27 19.55 12.16
C VAL A 129 24.25 20.78 11.28
N ALA A 130 23.24 20.95 10.42
CA ALA A 130 23.12 22.12 9.55
C ALA A 130 23.03 23.44 10.35
N GLU A 131 22.28 23.45 11.45
CA GLU A 131 22.19 24.62 12.34
C GLU A 131 23.54 24.93 13.00
N MET A 132 24.26 23.92 13.48
CA MET A 132 25.60 24.12 14.05
C MET A 132 26.63 24.57 13.02
N GLU A 133 26.57 24.09 11.78
CA GLU A 133 27.44 24.56 10.69
C GLU A 133 27.20 26.04 10.37
N GLN A 134 25.95 26.50 10.40
CA GLN A 134 25.62 27.92 10.26
C GLN A 134 26.18 28.75 11.42
N GLN A 135 26.03 28.27 12.66
CA GLN A 135 26.61 28.92 13.83
C GLN A 135 28.14 28.98 13.75
N MET A 136 28.80 27.90 13.32
CA MET A 136 30.24 27.86 13.10
C MET A 136 30.70 28.89 12.06
N ALA A 137 29.93 29.08 10.99
CA ALA A 137 30.21 30.09 9.97
C ALA A 137 30.08 31.52 10.53
N LEU A 138 29.06 31.77 11.34
CA LEU A 138 28.85 33.06 12.02
C LEU A 138 29.97 33.35 13.03
N GLU A 139 30.34 32.38 13.86
CA GLU A 139 31.46 32.49 14.80
C GLU A 139 32.79 32.76 14.06
N ALA A 140 32.98 32.17 12.88
CA ALA A 140 34.15 32.47 12.04
C ALA A 140 34.14 33.90 11.47
N GLN A 141 32.97 34.45 11.14
CA GLN A 141 32.85 35.85 10.68
C GLN A 141 33.13 36.82 11.82
N LEU A 142 32.50 36.61 12.98
CA LEU A 142 32.73 37.43 14.17
C LEU A 142 34.20 37.41 14.62
N ALA A 143 34.86 36.25 14.56
CA ALA A 143 36.29 36.14 14.83
C ALA A 143 37.13 37.00 13.88
N LYS A 144 36.79 37.03 12.57
CA LYS A 144 37.50 37.85 11.57
C LYS A 144 37.33 39.33 11.81
N GLU A 145 36.13 39.77 12.19
CA GLU A 145 35.84 41.17 12.50
C GLU A 145 36.53 41.63 13.79
N ALA A 146 36.57 40.75 14.80
CA ALA A 146 37.19 41.05 16.09
C ALA A 146 38.73 41.05 16.04
N ILE A 147 39.37 40.39 15.09
CA ILE A 147 40.83 40.17 15.09
C ILE A 147 41.65 41.46 15.09
N GLY A 148 41.11 42.53 14.48
CA GLY A 148 41.76 43.85 14.41
C GLY A 148 41.40 44.79 15.56
N THR A 149 40.42 44.43 16.41
CA THR A 149 39.90 45.31 17.47
C THR A 149 40.10 44.74 18.87
N ASP A 150 39.87 43.44 19.05
CA ASP A 150 40.00 42.72 20.31
C ASP A 150 40.37 41.25 20.05
N GLU A 151 41.67 40.95 20.15
CA GLU A 151 42.21 39.60 19.94
C GLU A 151 41.61 38.57 20.93
N SER A 152 41.31 39.00 22.16
CA SER A 152 40.76 38.10 23.17
C SER A 152 39.35 37.62 22.79
N ARG A 153 38.53 38.51 22.23
CA ARG A 153 37.20 38.17 21.67
C ARG A 153 37.32 37.30 20.44
N ALA A 154 38.24 37.59 19.53
CA ALA A 154 38.47 36.75 18.35
C ALA A 154 38.83 35.31 18.74
N ARG A 155 39.71 35.14 19.74
CA ARG A 155 40.05 33.81 20.29
C ARG A 155 38.85 33.12 20.94
N ALA A 156 37.98 33.85 21.63
CA ALA A 156 36.78 33.29 22.23
C ALA A 156 35.80 32.73 21.19
N TYR A 157 35.57 33.47 20.08
CA TYR A 157 34.74 33.00 18.97
C TYR A 157 35.33 31.76 18.27
N LEU A 158 36.65 31.74 18.06
CA LEU A 158 37.33 30.55 17.51
C LEU A 158 37.21 29.33 18.43
N LYS A 159 37.28 29.53 19.75
CA LYS A 159 37.08 28.44 20.71
C LYS A 159 35.67 27.86 20.63
N ARG A 160 34.63 28.72 20.60
CA ARG A 160 33.24 28.27 20.43
C ARG A 160 33.03 27.51 19.13
N ARG A 161 33.62 28.00 18.04
CA ARG A 161 33.60 27.29 16.76
C ARG A 161 34.23 25.90 16.85
N GLN A 162 35.32 25.75 17.59
CA GLN A 162 35.96 24.45 17.79
C GLN A 162 35.06 23.50 18.61
N GLU A 163 34.44 24.00 19.68
CA GLU A 163 33.47 23.24 20.49
C GLU A 163 32.28 22.75 19.64
N LEU A 164 31.74 23.60 18.77
CA LEU A 164 30.69 23.22 17.81
C LEU A 164 31.19 22.17 16.80
N ALA A 165 32.43 22.30 16.32
CA ALA A 165 33.01 21.34 15.38
C ALA A 165 33.15 19.93 16.00
N GLU A 166 33.53 19.86 17.29
CA GLU A 166 33.61 18.61 18.03
C GLU A 166 32.21 17.97 18.20
N GLN A 167 31.18 18.78 18.50
CA GLN A 167 29.80 18.30 18.58
C GLN A 167 29.28 17.77 17.24
N VAL A 168 29.55 18.49 16.15
CA VAL A 168 29.19 18.06 14.78
C VAL A 168 29.89 16.75 14.42
N ALA A 169 31.17 16.59 14.75
CA ALA A 169 31.91 15.35 14.51
C ALA A 169 31.30 14.17 15.29
N GLY A 170 30.90 14.39 16.55
CA GLY A 170 30.20 13.40 17.37
C GLY A 170 28.87 12.97 16.75
N LEU A 171 28.03 13.92 16.37
CA LEU A 171 26.75 13.64 15.71
C LEU A 171 26.92 12.93 14.37
N ALA A 172 27.93 13.30 13.57
CA ALA A 172 28.23 12.63 12.31
C ALA A 172 28.63 11.16 12.53
N ALA A 173 29.38 10.85 13.59
CA ALA A 173 29.70 9.48 13.95
C ALA A 173 28.44 8.70 14.38
N THR A 174 27.59 9.28 15.22
CA THR A 174 26.30 8.69 15.62
C THR A 174 25.41 8.42 14.41
N ARG A 175 25.32 9.36 13.45
CA ARG A 175 24.55 9.19 12.22
C ARG A 175 25.06 8.01 11.38
N LYS A 176 26.37 7.84 11.24
CA LYS A 176 26.96 6.69 10.53
C LYS A 176 26.63 5.36 11.21
N GLN A 177 26.66 5.34 12.55
CA GLN A 177 26.25 4.17 13.31
C GLN A 177 24.78 3.83 13.04
N LEU A 178 23.87 4.81 13.14
CA LEU A 178 22.45 4.61 12.84
C LEU A 178 22.19 4.14 11.41
N THR A 179 22.98 4.61 10.44
CA THR A 179 22.91 4.13 9.05
C THR A 179 23.26 2.65 8.96
N THR A 180 24.32 2.23 9.65
CA THR A 180 24.73 0.82 9.71
C THR A 180 23.68 -0.04 10.41
N ASP A 181 23.09 0.46 11.49
CA ASP A 181 22.02 -0.23 12.21
C ASP A 181 20.76 -0.39 11.34
N LEU A 182 20.42 0.61 10.51
CA LEU A 182 19.34 0.52 9.52
C LEU A 182 19.60 -0.55 8.46
N GLU A 183 20.82 -0.62 7.91
CA GLU A 183 21.19 -1.66 6.95
C GLU A 183 21.07 -3.06 7.57
N GLN A 184 21.46 -3.22 8.84
CA GLN A 184 21.30 -4.46 9.57
C GLN A 184 19.82 -4.80 9.79
N LEU A 185 18.98 -3.81 10.10
CA LEU A 185 17.53 -3.99 10.20
C LEU A 185 16.89 -4.37 8.86
N GLU A 186 17.36 -3.82 7.74
CA GLU A 186 16.92 -4.22 6.40
C GLU A 186 17.27 -5.67 6.07
N GLN A 187 18.49 -6.09 6.37
CA GLN A 187 18.89 -7.49 6.20
C GLN A 187 18.08 -8.43 7.10
N ALA A 188 17.82 -8.04 8.35
CA ALA A 188 16.99 -8.80 9.26
C ALA A 188 15.53 -8.91 8.75
N GLU A 189 14.99 -7.84 8.15
CA GLU A 189 13.65 -7.85 7.58
C GLU A 189 13.56 -8.79 6.38
N ALA A 190 14.57 -8.79 5.50
CA ALA A 190 14.64 -9.71 4.38
C ALA A 190 14.63 -11.18 4.85
N ARG A 191 15.41 -11.50 5.90
CA ARG A 191 15.43 -12.83 6.52
C ARG A 191 14.09 -13.20 7.15
N LEU A 192 13.42 -12.24 7.79
CA LEU A 192 12.09 -12.45 8.39
C LEU A 192 11.05 -12.72 7.30
N ASN A 193 11.05 -11.93 6.22
CA ASN A 193 10.16 -12.14 5.07
C ASN A 193 10.38 -13.51 4.43
N ALA A 194 11.63 -13.97 4.29
CA ALA A 194 11.94 -15.31 3.79
C ALA A 194 11.32 -16.40 4.69
N LYS A 195 11.52 -16.32 6.01
CA LYS A 195 10.92 -17.27 6.97
C LYS A 195 9.40 -17.27 6.94
N LEU A 196 8.80 -16.11 6.73
CA LEU A 196 7.35 -15.97 6.61
C LEU A 196 6.84 -16.64 5.34
N LEU A 197 7.55 -16.52 4.21
CA LEU A 197 7.23 -17.23 2.97
C LEU A 197 7.40 -18.75 3.13
N GLU A 198 8.46 -19.20 3.78
CA GLU A 198 8.70 -20.62 4.08
C GLU A 198 7.56 -21.21 4.92
N LEU A 199 7.16 -20.55 6.01
CA LEU A 199 6.05 -21.01 6.85
C LEU A 199 4.71 -21.01 6.11
N LYS A 200 4.45 -20.00 5.26
CA LYS A 200 3.26 -19.99 4.41
C LYS A 200 3.27 -21.17 3.42
N ALA A 201 4.42 -21.49 2.83
CA ALA A 201 4.55 -22.63 1.93
C ALA A 201 4.38 -23.97 2.65
N VAL A 202 4.93 -24.13 3.87
CA VAL A 202 4.69 -25.32 4.71
C VAL A 202 3.21 -25.47 5.03
N GLY A 203 2.55 -24.39 5.45
CA GLY A 203 1.11 -24.41 5.71
C GLY A 203 0.27 -24.78 4.48
N GLN A 204 0.64 -24.28 3.29
CA GLN A 204 -0.02 -24.65 2.03
C GLN A 204 0.17 -26.13 1.69
N ARG A 205 1.38 -26.69 1.91
CA ARG A 205 1.64 -28.12 1.71
C ARG A 205 0.82 -28.99 2.64
N GLU A 206 0.73 -28.64 3.92
CA GLU A 206 -0.11 -29.38 4.88
C GLU A 206 -1.58 -29.36 4.48
N ARG A 207 -2.07 -28.23 3.97
CA ARG A 207 -3.44 -28.12 3.46
C ARG A 207 -3.67 -29.03 2.25
N LEU A 208 -2.71 -29.10 1.32
CA LEU A 208 -2.79 -30.00 0.15
C LEU A 208 -2.85 -31.46 0.59
N ILE A 209 -1.96 -31.89 1.50
CA ILE A 209 -1.95 -33.27 2.02
C ILE A 209 -3.30 -33.63 2.68
N ARG A 210 -3.89 -32.70 3.44
CA ARG A 210 -5.22 -32.93 4.03
C ARG A 210 -6.31 -33.09 2.97
N LEU A 211 -6.34 -32.19 1.97
CA LEU A 211 -7.31 -32.27 0.88
C LEU A 211 -7.14 -33.56 0.06
N GLU A 212 -5.91 -33.99 -0.22
CA GLU A 212 -5.62 -35.27 -0.88
C GLU A 212 -6.13 -36.46 -0.05
N SER A 213 -5.94 -36.43 1.27
CA SER A 213 -6.44 -37.48 2.16
C SER A 213 -7.97 -37.51 2.25
N GLU A 214 -8.64 -36.36 2.15
CA GLU A 214 -10.10 -36.26 2.14
C GLU A 214 -10.68 -36.77 0.81
N VAL A 215 -10.03 -36.49 -0.31
CA VAL A 215 -10.44 -36.98 -1.65
C VAL A 215 -10.21 -38.48 -1.77
N GLY A 216 -9.07 -39.01 -1.29
CA GLY A 216 -8.76 -40.44 -1.34
C GLY A 216 -9.62 -41.31 -0.41
N GLN A 217 -10.39 -40.72 0.52
CA GLN A 217 -11.36 -41.42 1.36
C GLN A 217 -12.77 -41.47 0.74
N LEU A 218 -13.00 -40.76 -0.37
CA LEU A 218 -14.27 -40.70 -1.08
C LEU A 218 -14.33 -41.66 -2.29
N GLU A 219 -13.24 -42.37 -2.59
CA GLU A 219 -13.15 -43.49 -3.54
C GLU A 219 -13.24 -44.84 -2.83
#